data_AF-A0A973F5Z3-F1
#
_entry.id   AF-A0A973F5Z3-F1
#
_cell.length_a   1.000
_cell.length_b   1.000
_cell.length_c   1.000
_cell.angle_alpha   90.00
_cell.angle_beta   90.00
_cell.angle_gamma   90.00
#
_symmetry.space_group_name_H-M   'P 1'
#
loop_
_entity.id
_entity.type
_entity.pdbx_description
1 polymer ?
#
loop_
_entity_poly.entity_id
_entity_poly.type
_entity_poly.pdbx_seq_one_letter_code
_entity_poly.pdbx_strand_id
1 'polypeptide(L)'
;MSFGIGLGLAPLTNSATSTVPVHEVGIASSLLALVRNIAGAFGTAIFATILSNSITSSLLSVQKYSVVNTTDPGIITQYMSLMAAKANISAYVTVFNVAMVIMILGAFSAIFVKHNPSVHEKGEKQLIDVESI
;
A
#
# COMPACT_ATOMS: atom_id res chain seq x y z
N MET A 1 1.13 -10.99 -5.16
CA MET A 1 0.62 -9.96 -4.22
C MET A 1 0.39 -10.46 -2.79
N SER A 2 0.10 -11.76 -2.55
CA SER A 2 -0.16 -12.29 -1.20
C SER A 2 1.09 -12.42 -0.33
N PHE A 3 2.25 -12.77 -0.92
CA PHE A 3 3.48 -13.00 -0.18
C PHE A 3 3.99 -11.75 0.55
N GLY A 4 4.04 -10.60 -0.13
CA GLY A 4 4.50 -9.34 0.47
C GLY A 4 3.57 -8.83 1.58
N ILE A 5 2.26 -8.99 1.41
CA ILE A 5 1.28 -8.61 2.43
C ILE A 5 1.39 -9.53 3.66
N GLY A 6 1.55 -10.84 3.46
CA GLY A 6 1.69 -11.81 4.55
C GLY A 6 2.94 -11.59 5.39
N LEU A 7 4.08 -11.32 4.75
CA LEU A 7 5.35 -11.05 5.45
C LEU A 7 5.39 -9.68 6.13
N GLY A 8 4.69 -8.67 5.60
CA GLY A 8 4.69 -7.33 6.18
C GLY A 8 3.67 -7.15 7.32
N LEU A 9 2.44 -7.63 7.14
CA LEU A 9 1.35 -7.32 8.06
C LEU A 9 1.34 -8.17 9.34
N ALA A 10 1.79 -9.43 9.26
CA ALA A 10 1.80 -10.30 10.44
C ALA A 10 2.79 -9.81 11.51
N PRO A 11 4.06 -9.50 11.20
CA PRO A 11 4.99 -8.94 12.17
C PRO A 11 4.55 -7.58 12.70
N LEU A 12 3.98 -6.72 11.86
CA LEU A 12 3.48 -5.40 12.26
C LEU A 12 2.37 -5.50 13.32
N THR A 13 1.40 -6.40 13.08
CA THR A 13 0.25 -6.59 13.99
C THR A 13 0.72 -7.20 15.31
N ASN A 14 1.62 -8.18 15.26
CA ASN A 14 2.22 -8.77 16.45
C ASN A 14 2.98 -7.73 17.26
N SER A 15 3.80 -6.90 16.61
CA SER A 15 4.60 -5.87 17.29
C SER A 15 3.74 -4.82 17.99
N ALA A 16 2.62 -4.40 17.37
CA ALA A 16 1.72 -3.42 17.96
C ALA A 16 0.92 -3.96 19.16
N THR A 17 0.63 -5.27 19.18
CA THR A 17 -0.19 -5.90 20.22
C THR A 17 0.63 -6.45 21.37
N SER A 18 1.88 -6.88 21.14
CA SER A 18 2.77 -7.40 22.20
C SER A 18 3.41 -6.31 23.07
N THR A 19 3.39 -5.05 22.63
CA THR A 19 3.95 -3.91 23.38
C THR A 19 2.99 -3.27 24.36
N VAL A 20 1.72 -3.68 24.36
CA VAL A 20 0.67 -3.12 25.24
C VAL A 20 0.23 -4.15 26.29
N PRO A 21 -0.24 -3.71 27.48
CA PRO A 21 -0.80 -4.60 28.49
C PRO A 21 -2.00 -5.40 27.96
N VAL A 22 -2.18 -6.64 28.45
CA VAL A 22 -3.22 -7.59 27.98
C VAL A 22 -4.63 -6.98 28.00
N HIS A 23 -4.95 -6.15 28.99
CA HIS A 23 -6.26 -5.50 29.11
C HIS A 23 -6.50 -4.38 28.09
N GLU A 24 -5.45 -3.90 27.40
CA GLU A 24 -5.52 -2.82 26.41
C GLU A 24 -5.26 -3.31 24.96
N VAL A 25 -5.01 -4.60 24.76
CA VAL A 25 -4.75 -5.18 23.42
C VAL A 25 -5.88 -4.90 22.44
N GLY A 26 -7.13 -4.89 22.91
CA GLY A 26 -8.30 -4.54 22.09
C GLY A 26 -8.28 -3.09 21.60
N ILE A 27 -7.78 -2.15 22.42
CA ILE A 27 -7.64 -0.74 22.06
C ILE A 27 -6.50 -0.58 21.04
N ALA A 28 -5.35 -1.21 21.27
CA ALA A 28 -4.22 -1.18 20.33
C ALA A 28 -4.59 -1.78 18.96
N SER A 29 -5.30 -2.91 18.95
CA SER A 29 -5.76 -3.55 17.71
C SER A 29 -6.78 -2.69 16.95
N SER A 30 -7.73 -2.07 17.65
CA SER A 30 -8.73 -1.20 17.00
C SER A 30 -8.10 0.07 16.42
N LEU A 31 -7.11 0.65 17.11
CA LEU A 31 -6.32 1.78 16.58
C LEU A 31 -5.52 1.37 15.34
N LEU A 32 -4.86 0.20 15.35
CA LEU A 32 -4.13 -0.31 14.19
C LEU A 32 -5.07 -0.53 12.98
N ALA A 33 -6.27 -1.05 13.23
CA ALA A 33 -7.29 -1.22 12.19
C ALA A 33 -7.78 0.13 11.64
N LEU A 34 -8.00 1.11 12.52
CA LEU A 34 -8.40 2.47 12.14
C LEU A 34 -7.36 3.13 11.23
N VAL A 35 -6.08 3.13 11.64
CA VAL A 35 -4.99 3.69 10.84
C VAL A 35 -4.89 3.00 9.49
N ARG A 36 -5.02 1.66 9.45
CA ARG A 36 -5.01 0.88 8.19
C ARG A 36 -6.15 1.27 7.25
N ASN A 37 -7.36 1.45 7.77
CA ASN A 37 -8.53 1.85 6.98
C ASN A 37 -8.37 3.26 6.42
N ILE A 38 -7.89 4.21 7.24
CA ILE A 38 -7.64 5.59 6.79
C ILE A 38 -6.54 5.62 5.73
N ALA A 39 -5.41 4.97 5.99
CA ALA A 39 -4.30 4.89 5.04
C ALA A 39 -4.72 4.21 3.72
N GLY A 40 -5.56 3.17 3.79
CA GLY A 40 -6.13 2.49 2.63
C GLY A 40 -7.02 3.41 1.79
N ALA A 41 -7.97 4.11 2.42
CA ALA A 41 -8.86 5.04 1.72
C ALA A 41 -8.09 6.23 1.12
N PHE A 42 -7.16 6.81 1.87
CA PHE A 42 -6.38 7.95 1.41
C PHE A 42 -5.40 7.57 0.30
N GLY A 43 -4.68 6.45 0.46
CA GLY A 43 -3.77 5.94 -0.55
C GLY A 43 -4.48 5.59 -1.85
N THR A 44 -5.64 4.92 -1.77
CA THR A 44 -6.44 4.61 -2.97
C THR A 44 -6.92 5.88 -3.68
N ALA A 45 -7.36 6.91 -2.95
CA ALA A 45 -7.77 8.18 -3.56
C ALA A 45 -6.62 8.89 -4.31
N ILE A 46 -5.42 8.93 -3.71
CA ILE A 46 -4.23 9.50 -4.35
C ILE A 46 -3.88 8.72 -5.62
N PHE A 47 -3.76 7.39 -5.51
CA PHE A 47 -3.39 6.57 -6.66
C PHE A 47 -4.45 6.56 -7.76
N ALA A 48 -5.74 6.63 -7.41
CA ALA A 48 -6.82 6.78 -8.38
C ALA A 48 -6.71 8.10 -9.15
N THR A 49 -6.38 9.19 -8.45
CA THR A 49 -6.17 10.51 -9.08
C THR A 49 -4.98 10.49 -10.03
N ILE A 50 -3.84 9.94 -9.60
CA ILE A 50 -2.64 9.79 -10.44
C ILE A 50 -2.94 8.91 -11.65
N LEU A 51 -3.67 7.80 -11.46
CA LEU A 51 -4.05 6.89 -12.52
C LEU A 51 -4.92 7.60 -13.57
N SER A 52 -5.95 8.34 -13.13
CA SER A 52 -6.85 9.08 -14.03
C SER A 52 -6.10 10.11 -14.89
N ASN A 53 -5.22 10.90 -14.27
CA ASN A 53 -4.37 11.86 -14.97
C ASN A 53 -3.40 11.17 -15.94
N SER A 54 -2.85 10.02 -15.54
CA SER A 54 -1.91 9.23 -16.35
C SER A 54 -2.58 8.56 -17.55
N ILE A 55 -3.83 8.08 -17.40
CA ILE A 55 -4.64 7.53 -18.49
C ILE A 55 -4.88 8.60 -19.55
N THR A 56 -5.30 9.79 -19.13
CA THR A 56 -5.57 10.92 -20.03
C THR A 56 -4.32 11.30 -20.83
N SER A 57 -3.19 11.42 -20.13
CA SER A 57 -1.90 11.75 -20.76
C SER A 57 -1.42 10.65 -21.71
N SER A 58 -1.59 9.38 -21.31
CA SER A 58 -1.19 8.22 -22.14
C SER A 58 -2.07 8.07 -23.37
N LEU A 59 -3.37 8.36 -23.26
CA LEU A 59 -4.30 8.33 -24.39
C LEU A 59 -3.94 9.38 -25.44
N LEU A 60 -3.66 10.61 -25.00
CA LEU A 60 -3.25 11.71 -25.90
C LEU A 60 -1.91 11.38 -26.60
N SER A 61 -0.97 10.78 -25.86
CA SER A 61 0.28 10.26 -26.42
C SER A 61 0.03 9.20 -27.49
N VAL A 62 -0.78 8.17 -27.21
CA VAL A 62 -1.05 7.10 -28.18
C VAL A 62 -1.77 7.65 -29.42
N GLN A 63 -2.72 8.56 -29.27
CA GLN A 63 -3.39 9.23 -30.40
C GLN A 63 -2.41 9.99 -31.28
N LYS A 64 -1.48 10.74 -30.69
CA LYS A 64 -0.49 11.54 -31.44
C LYS A 64 0.43 10.70 -32.32
N TYR A 65 0.77 9.48 -31.89
CA TYR A 65 1.70 8.59 -32.59
C TYR A 65 1.02 7.49 -33.42
N SER A 66 -0.32 7.46 -33.46
CA SER A 66 -1.05 6.39 -34.12
C SER A 66 -2.02 7.00 -35.15
N VAL A 67 -1.72 6.79 -36.44
CA VAL A 67 -2.50 7.30 -37.58
C VAL A 67 -3.31 6.16 -38.18
N VAL A 68 -4.62 6.35 -38.27
CA VAL A 68 -5.53 5.39 -38.91
C VAL A 68 -6.04 6.00 -40.21
N ASN A 69 -5.58 5.45 -41.33
CA ASN A 69 -6.07 5.79 -42.67
C ASN A 69 -7.11 4.75 -43.10
N THR A 70 -8.27 4.73 -42.44
CA THR A 70 -9.41 3.92 -42.87
C THR A 70 -10.72 4.60 -42.52
N THR A 71 -11.76 4.35 -43.32
CA THR A 71 -13.12 4.89 -43.15
C THR A 71 -14.10 3.80 -42.70
N ASP A 72 -13.63 2.56 -42.49
CA ASP A 72 -14.45 1.45 -42.03
C ASP A 72 -14.80 1.60 -40.53
N PRO A 73 -16.09 1.75 -40.16
CA PRO A 73 -16.52 1.90 -38.77
C PRO A 73 -16.13 0.72 -37.86
N GLY A 74 -16.02 -0.49 -38.40
CA GLY A 74 -15.65 -1.69 -37.63
C GLY A 74 -14.20 -1.63 -37.14
N ILE A 75 -13.29 -1.24 -38.03
CA ILE A 75 -11.86 -1.12 -37.73
C ILE A 75 -11.61 0.07 -36.79
N ILE A 76 -12.32 1.18 -36.95
CA ILE A 76 -12.21 2.34 -36.06
C ILE A 76 -12.57 1.98 -34.62
N THR A 77 -13.65 1.21 -34.43
CA THR A 77 -14.09 0.79 -33.08
C THR A 77 -13.08 -0.13 -32.41
N GLN A 78 -12.54 -1.10 -33.16
CA GLN A 78 -11.53 -2.02 -32.64
C GLN A 78 -10.19 -1.33 -32.36
N TYR A 79 -9.84 -0.33 -33.17
CA TYR A 79 -8.66 0.49 -32.95
C TYR A 79 -8.79 1.35 -31.68
N MET A 80 -9.95 1.95 -31.43
CA MET A 80 -10.19 2.73 -30.21
C MET A 80 -10.08 1.87 -28.94
N SER A 81 -10.58 0.64 -28.96
CA SER A 81 -10.48 -0.27 -27.80
C SER A 81 -9.03 -0.69 -27.53
N LEU A 82 -8.25 -0.98 -28.58
CA LEU A 82 -6.83 -1.31 -28.47
C LEU A 82 -5.99 -0.13 -27.94
N MET A 83 -6.28 1.06 -28.43
CA MET A 83 -5.66 2.30 -27.97
C MET A 83 -5.98 2.59 -26.50
N ALA A 84 -7.24 2.45 -26.08
CA ALA A 84 -7.64 2.59 -24.69
C ALA A 84 -6.95 1.56 -23.78
N ALA A 85 -6.85 0.30 -24.21
CA ALA A 85 -6.15 -0.74 -23.46
C ALA A 85 -4.66 -0.39 -23.29
N LYS A 86 -3.99 0.04 -24.36
CA LYS A 86 -2.57 0.46 -24.31
C LYS A 86 -2.36 1.66 -23.39
N ALA A 87 -3.26 2.64 -23.42
CA ALA A 87 -3.21 3.80 -22.53
C ALA A 87 -3.35 3.41 -21.05
N ASN A 88 -4.24 2.47 -20.73
CA ASN A 88 -4.40 1.96 -19.36
C ASN A 88 -3.15 1.23 -18.87
N ILE A 89 -2.58 0.32 -19.67
CA ILE A 89 -1.35 -0.41 -19.31
C ILE A 89 -0.20 0.58 -19.06
N SER A 90 -0.03 1.57 -19.95
CA SER A 90 0.98 2.62 -19.80
C SER A 90 0.78 3.43 -18.51
N ALA A 91 -0.46 3.78 -18.18
CA ALA A 91 -0.77 4.54 -16.97
C ALA A 91 -0.48 3.74 -15.67
N TYR A 92 -0.71 2.43 -15.67
CA TYR A 92 -0.36 1.58 -14.52
C TYR A 92 1.13 1.57 -14.22
N VAL A 93 1.99 1.61 -15.25
CA VAL A 93 3.45 1.70 -15.05
C VAL A 93 3.82 2.96 -14.28
N THR A 94 3.20 4.11 -14.62
CA THR A 94 3.42 5.37 -13.89
C THR A 94 3.01 5.26 -12.43
N VAL A 95 1.83 4.72 -12.14
CA VAL A 95 1.35 4.52 -10.76
C VAL A 95 2.28 3.60 -9.98
N PHE A 96 2.75 2.51 -10.60
CA PHE A 96 3.65 1.55 -9.96
C PHE A 96 5.00 2.17 -9.62
N ASN A 97 5.55 3.03 -10.48
CA ASN A 97 6.78 3.76 -10.22
C ASN A 97 6.63 4.71 -9.03
N VAL A 98 5.52 5.43 -8.93
CA VAL A 98 5.25 6.30 -7.76
C VAL A 98 5.11 5.46 -6.49
N ALA A 99 4.37 4.35 -6.55
CA ALA A 99 4.19 3.44 -5.43
C ALA A 99 5.52 2.85 -4.94
N MET A 100 6.45 2.52 -5.85
CA MET A 100 7.79 2.03 -5.51
C MET A 100 8.57 3.05 -4.67
N VAL A 101 8.58 4.33 -5.07
CA VAL A 101 9.27 5.39 -4.31
C VAL A 101 8.68 5.54 -2.91
N ILE A 102 7.36 5.57 -2.79
CA ILE A 102 6.67 5.67 -1.50
C ILE A 102 7.01 4.46 -0.62
N MET A 103 7.03 3.26 -1.20
CA MET A 103 7.35 2.03 -0.48
C MET A 103 8.79 2.02 0.03
N ILE A 104 9.75 2.49 -0.76
CA ILE A 104 11.15 2.63 -0.34
C ILE A 104 11.28 3.61 0.83
N LEU A 105 10.61 4.76 0.76
CA LEU A 105 10.59 5.75 1.86
C LEU A 105 9.95 5.18 3.13
N GLY A 106 8.88 4.41 2.99
CA GLY A 106 8.22 3.70 4.09
C GLY A 106 9.12 2.64 4.72
N ALA A 107 9.79 1.82 3.89
CA ALA A 107 10.73 0.82 4.35
C ALA A 107 11.93 1.44 5.06
N PHE A 108 12.46 2.55 4.54
CA PHE A 108 13.54 3.29 5.19
C PHE A 108 13.11 3.83 6.56
N SER A 109 11.91 4.41 6.65
CA SER A 109 11.34 4.88 7.92
C SER A 109 11.16 3.75 8.94
N ALA A 110 10.77 2.56 8.49
CA ALA A 110 10.56 1.41 9.35
C ALA A 110 11.84 0.93 10.05
N ILE A 111 13.02 1.11 9.44
CA ILE A 111 14.31 0.72 10.03
C ILE A 111 14.60 1.53 11.31
N PHE A 112 14.09 2.75 11.42
CA PHE A 112 14.32 3.62 12.59
C PHE A 112 13.36 3.38 13.75
N VAL A 113 12.43 2.44 13.62
CA VAL A 113 11.50 2.10 14.72
C VAL A 113 12.26 1.37 15.82
N LYS A 114 12.47 2.08 16.95
CA LYS A 114 13.14 1.55 18.14
C LYS A 114 12.30 0.45 18.79
N HIS A 115 12.91 -0.71 19.02
CA HIS A 115 12.30 -1.82 19.74
C HIS A 115 12.31 -1.50 21.25
N ASN A 116 11.14 -1.39 21.88
CA ASN A 116 11.03 -1.38 23.33
C ASN A 116 10.68 -2.80 23.81
N PRO A 117 11.33 -3.31 24.87
CA PRO A 117 11.10 -4.67 25.35
C PRO A 117 9.63 -4.84 25.79
N SER A 118 9.11 -6.04 25.55
CA SER A 118 7.71 -6.39 25.80
C SER A 118 7.32 -6.20 27.26
N VAL A 119 6.09 -5.75 27.52
CA VAL A 119 5.56 -5.58 28.88
C VAL A 119 5.48 -6.92 29.62
N HIS A 120 5.31 -8.04 28.88
CA HIS A 120 5.34 -9.40 29.42
C HIS A 120 6.68 -9.76 30.06
N GLU A 121 7.80 -9.43 29.43
CA GLU A 121 9.14 -9.68 29.98
C GLU A 121 9.40 -8.84 31.25
N LYS A 122 8.78 -7.66 31.34
CA LYS A 122 8.91 -6.75 32.49
C LYS A 122 8.06 -7.19 33.69
N GLY A 123 6.84 -7.68 33.42
CA GLY A 123 5.95 -8.23 34.45
C GLY A 123 6.46 -9.57 35.01
N GLU A 124 7.02 -10.44 34.16
CA GLU A 124 7.62 -11.69 34.60
C GLU A 124 8.86 -11.44 35.47
N LYS A 125 9.79 -10.57 35.06
CA LYS A 125 10.95 -10.17 35.87
C LYS A 125 10.56 -9.58 37.24
N GLN A 126 9.51 -8.78 37.30
CA GLN A 126 9.02 -8.23 38.57
C GLN A 126 8.41 -9.27 39.50
N LEU A 127 7.73 -10.30 38.98
CA LEU A 127 7.18 -11.37 39.80
C LEU A 127 8.29 -12.27 40.36
N ILE A 128 9.32 -12.57 39.56
CA ILE A 128 10.47 -13.39 39.99
C ILE A 128 11.31 -12.65 41.05
N ASP A 129 11.48 -11.33 40.93
CA ASP A 129 12.19 -10.52 41.95
C ASP A 129 11.43 -10.49 43.29
N VAL A 130 10.09 -10.49 43.27
CA VAL A 130 9.24 -10.46 44.48
C VAL A 130 9.19 -11.82 45.18
N GLU A 131 9.30 -12.94 44.46
CA GLU A 131 9.40 -14.29 45.03
C GLU A 131 10.80 -14.62 45.60
N SER A 132 11.81 -13.77 45.39
CA SER A 132 13.20 -13.98 45.86
C SER A 132 13.56 -13.26 47.17
N ILE A 133 12.61 -12.57 47.81
CA ILE A 133 12.73 -11.89 49.12
C ILE A 133 11.90 -12.63 50.15
#